data_AF-A0A2N1J8R8-F1
#
_entry.id   AF-A0A2N1J8R8-F1
#
_cell.length_a   1.000
_cell.length_b   1.000
_cell.length_c   1.000
_cell.angle_alpha   90.00
_cell.angle_beta   90.00
_cell.angle_gamma   90.00
#
_symmetry.space_group_name_H-M   'P 1'
#
loop_
_entity.id
_entity.type
_entity.pdbx_description
1 polymer ?
#
loop_
_entity_poly.entity_id
_entity_poly.type
_entity_poly.pdbx_seq_one_letter_code
_entity_poly.pdbx_strand_id
1 'polypeptide(L)'
;MAELEWTSEELSVHDAPRPFKSQTYISRTNGAGARRNKMLKQILNNERDAHLQKMGLAEPRGQKKKQDGTSAKRSCVQADEGAASEEQASDVPRTMLTYTSVDAPPSLLPAKRYCDVTGLVGNYTDPKSRMRYHSVEIYDIMKGFVPGVDNA
;
A
#
# COMPACT_ATOMS: atom_id res chain seq x y z
N MET A 1 18.62 -14.94 45.68
CA MET A 1 17.66 -14.38 44.70
C MET A 1 17.51 -15.45 43.63
N ALA A 2 16.43 -16.23 43.65
CA ALA A 2 16.18 -17.24 42.62
C ALA A 2 15.64 -16.52 41.38
N GLU A 3 16.35 -16.64 40.26
CA GLU A 3 15.85 -16.12 38.99
C GLU A 3 14.67 -16.98 38.55
N LEU A 4 13.51 -16.34 38.39
CA LEU A 4 12.34 -16.95 37.77
C LEU A 4 12.64 -17.06 36.27
N GLU A 5 13.21 -18.19 35.86
CA GLU A 5 13.36 -18.54 34.44
C GLU A 5 12.00 -18.98 33.90
N TRP A 6 11.32 -18.10 33.17
CA TRP A 6 10.08 -18.45 32.48
C TRP A 6 10.45 -19.24 31.22
N THR A 7 9.95 -20.47 31.11
CA THR A 7 10.20 -21.32 29.95
C THR A 7 9.22 -20.99 28.82
N SER A 8 9.60 -21.26 27.57
CA SER A 8 8.72 -21.06 26.41
C SER A 8 7.40 -21.86 26.51
N GLU A 9 7.41 -22.95 27.26
CA GLU A 9 6.24 -23.80 27.52
C GLU A 9 5.25 -23.15 28.49
N GLU A 10 5.74 -22.45 29.51
CA GLU A 10 4.90 -21.74 30.48
C GLU A 10 4.24 -20.48 29.88
N LEU A 11 4.87 -19.88 28.87
CA LEU A 11 4.31 -18.79 28.06
C LEU A 11 3.42 -19.28 26.89
N SER A 12 3.24 -20.59 26.73
CA SER A 12 2.42 -21.16 25.65
C SER A 12 0.93 -20.94 25.88
N VAL A 13 0.33 -20.07 25.05
CA VAL A 13 -1.13 -19.86 24.99
C VAL A 13 -1.84 -21.02 24.23
N HIS A 14 -1.09 -21.99 23.71
CA HIS A 14 -1.67 -23.12 22.98
C HIS A 14 -2.25 -24.16 23.93
N ASP A 15 -1.55 -24.46 25.02
CA ASP A 15 -1.88 -25.52 25.97
C ASP A 15 -2.91 -25.08 27.02
N ALA A 16 -3.09 -23.77 27.19
CA ALA A 16 -4.10 -23.22 28.07
C ALA A 16 -5.53 -23.57 27.58
N PRO A 17 -6.41 -24.09 28.45
CA PRO A 17 -7.79 -24.39 28.09
C PRO A 17 -8.53 -23.13 27.65
N ARG A 18 -9.43 -23.25 26.66
CA ARG A 18 -10.20 -22.12 26.08
C ARG A 18 -11.69 -22.21 26.44
N PRO A 19 -12.08 -22.12 27.72
CA PRO A 19 -13.44 -22.44 28.18
C PRO A 19 -14.52 -21.49 27.65
N PHE A 20 -14.14 -20.30 27.18
CA PHE A 20 -15.07 -19.27 26.67
C PHE A 20 -15.03 -19.12 25.13
N LYS A 21 -14.20 -19.89 24.41
CA LYS A 21 -14.20 -19.85 22.94
C LYS A 21 -15.11 -20.96 22.40
N SER A 22 -16.13 -20.60 21.63
CA SER A 22 -17.04 -21.58 21.05
C SER A 22 -16.35 -22.42 19.97
N GLN A 23 -16.54 -23.74 20.03
CA GLN A 23 -15.97 -24.69 19.07
C GLN A 23 -16.46 -24.42 17.63
N THR A 24 -17.70 -23.93 17.50
CA THR A 24 -18.32 -23.53 16.23
C THR A 24 -17.66 -22.32 15.58
N TYR A 25 -17.12 -21.40 16.39
CA TYR A 25 -16.37 -20.24 15.89
C TYR A 25 -14.96 -20.66 15.47
N ILE A 26 -14.25 -21.45 16.29
CA ILE A 26 -12.89 -21.92 16.00
C ILE A 26 -12.84 -22.69 14.69
N SER A 27 -13.75 -23.65 14.49
CA SER A 27 -13.80 -24.47 13.26
C SER A 27 -14.05 -23.65 11.99
N ARG A 28 -14.80 -22.54 12.10
CA ARG A 28 -15.04 -21.61 10.99
C ARG A 28 -13.82 -20.74 10.69
N THR A 29 -13.06 -20.34 11.72
CA THR A 29 -11.91 -19.43 11.58
C THR A 29 -10.63 -20.07 11.04
N ASN A 30 -10.45 -21.39 11.19
CA ASN A 30 -9.25 -22.09 10.70
C ASN A 30 -9.14 -22.08 9.16
N GLY A 31 -10.27 -21.87 8.44
CA GLY A 31 -10.30 -21.59 6.99
C GLY A 31 -10.73 -20.17 6.62
N ALA A 32 -11.57 -19.51 7.43
CA ALA A 32 -12.02 -18.13 7.18
C ALA A 32 -11.00 -17.04 7.57
N GLY A 33 -9.93 -17.39 8.31
CA GLY A 33 -8.84 -16.49 8.65
C GLY A 33 -8.13 -15.87 7.43
N ALA A 34 -8.07 -16.61 6.31
CA ALA A 34 -7.48 -16.15 5.06
C ALA A 34 -8.21 -14.93 4.45
N ARG A 35 -9.46 -14.65 4.84
CA ARG A 35 -10.27 -13.53 4.31
C ARG A 35 -10.25 -12.28 5.19
N ARG A 36 -9.59 -12.32 6.36
CA ARG A 36 -9.59 -11.22 7.35
C ARG A 36 -8.37 -10.30 7.23
N ASN A 37 -7.23 -10.82 6.79
CA ASN A 37 -5.99 -10.05 6.64
C ASN A 37 -5.83 -9.58 5.20
N LYS A 38 -6.64 -8.60 4.77
CA LYS A 38 -6.55 -8.01 3.43
C LYS A 38 -5.73 -6.73 3.47
N MET A 39 -4.98 -6.45 2.40
CA MET A 39 -4.31 -5.16 2.22
C MET A 39 -5.37 -4.05 2.13
N LEU A 40 -5.08 -2.85 2.65
CA LEU A 40 -6.00 -1.70 2.59
C LEU A 40 -6.54 -1.46 1.17
N LYS A 41 -5.66 -1.54 0.16
CA LYS A 41 -6.03 -1.46 -1.26
C LYS A 41 -7.10 -2.49 -1.67
N GLN A 42 -7.01 -3.72 -1.17
CA GLN A 42 -8.00 -4.76 -1.46
C GLN A 42 -9.33 -4.48 -0.76
N ILE A 43 -9.32 -3.91 0.45
CA ILE A 43 -10.55 -3.54 1.18
C ILE A 43 -11.30 -2.46 0.40
N LEU A 44 -10.61 -1.37 0.05
CA LEU A 44 -11.20 -0.26 -0.69
C LEU A 44 -11.72 -0.67 -2.07
N ASN A 45 -11.00 -1.54 -2.79
CA ASN A 45 -11.48 -2.06 -4.06
C ASN A 45 -12.76 -2.89 -3.91
N ASN A 46 -12.85 -3.73 -2.87
CA ASN A 46 -14.06 -4.51 -2.60
C ASN A 46 -15.24 -3.62 -2.22
N GLU A 47 -15.01 -2.56 -1.44
CA GLU A 47 -16.05 -1.58 -1.07
C GLU A 47 -16.56 -0.82 -2.29
N ARG A 48 -15.65 -0.38 -3.18
CA ARG A 48 -16.00 0.24 -4.46
C ARG A 48 -16.81 -0.71 -5.34
N ASP A 49 -16.38 -1.96 -5.50
CA ASP A 49 -17.10 -2.95 -6.31
C ASP A 49 -18.47 -3.28 -5.70
N ALA A 50 -18.58 -3.36 -4.37
CA ALA A 50 -19.85 -3.54 -3.65
C ALA A 50 -20.78 -2.33 -3.79
N HIS A 51 -20.24 -1.11 -3.77
CA HIS A 51 -21.00 0.13 -3.99
C HIS A 51 -21.55 0.19 -5.43
N LEU A 52 -20.75 -0.19 -6.43
CA LEU A 52 -21.19 -0.29 -7.83
C LEU A 52 -22.31 -1.32 -8.01
N GLN A 53 -22.20 -2.49 -7.35
CA GLN A 53 -23.26 -3.51 -7.36
C GLN A 53 -24.54 -3.01 -6.69
N LYS A 54 -24.44 -2.29 -5.56
CA LYS A 54 -25.60 -1.71 -4.87
C LYS A 54 -26.32 -0.67 -5.72
N MET A 55 -25.59 0.09 -6.54
CA MET A 55 -26.15 1.06 -7.48
C MET A 55 -26.63 0.44 -8.80
N GLY A 56 -26.53 -0.89 -8.96
CA GLY A 56 -26.99 -1.61 -10.16
C GLY A 56 -26.14 -1.38 -11.41
N LEU A 57 -24.94 -0.81 -11.27
CA LEU A 57 -24.03 -0.47 -12.37
C LEU A 57 -22.98 -1.56 -12.66
N ALA A 58 -22.94 -2.62 -11.84
CA ALA A 58 -22.03 -3.74 -12.02
C ALA A 58 -22.74 -5.09 -11.84
N GLU A 59 -22.68 -5.93 -12.87
CA GLU A 59 -23.12 -7.33 -12.82
C GLU A 59 -22.25 -8.13 -11.84
N PRO A 60 -22.84 -9.05 -11.05
CA PRO A 60 -22.06 -9.90 -10.16
C PRO A 60 -21.10 -10.76 -11.00
N ARG A 61 -19.79 -10.65 -10.72
CA ARG A 61 -18.78 -11.59 -11.25
C ARG A 61 -18.99 -12.96 -10.60
N GLY A 62 -19.99 -13.69 -11.08
CA GLY A 62 -20.49 -14.87 -10.40
C GLY A 62 -21.57 -15.64 -11.14
N GLN A 63 -21.65 -15.56 -12.48
CA GLN A 63 -22.31 -16.59 -13.29
C GLN A 63 -21.49 -16.87 -14.56
N LYS A 64 -20.43 -17.69 -14.44
CA LYS A 64 -19.99 -18.48 -15.59
C LYS A 64 -21.07 -19.53 -15.87
N LYS A 65 -22.08 -19.15 -16.65
CA LYS A 65 -22.88 -20.12 -17.40
C LYS A 65 -21.95 -20.63 -18.51
N LYS A 66 -21.58 -21.91 -18.46
CA LYS A 66 -21.01 -22.61 -19.63
C LYS A 66 -21.98 -22.38 -20.78
N GLN A 67 -21.60 -21.59 -21.77
CA GLN A 67 -22.21 -21.59 -23.09
C GLN A 67 -21.10 -21.46 -24.12
N ASP A 68 -21.22 -22.33 -25.11
CA ASP A 68 -20.18 -22.83 -25.99
C ASP A 68 -19.67 -21.78 -26.99
N GLY A 69 -18.47 -22.04 -27.52
CA GLY A 69 -17.70 -21.07 -28.29
C GLY A 69 -18.31 -20.69 -29.63
N THR A 70 -17.93 -19.51 -30.12
CA THR A 70 -17.59 -19.29 -31.53
C THR A 70 -16.59 -18.15 -31.64
N SER A 71 -15.64 -18.32 -32.55
CA SER A 71 -14.53 -17.43 -32.84
C SER A 71 -15.00 -16.20 -33.60
N ALA A 72 -14.62 -15.00 -33.18
CA ALA A 72 -14.69 -13.82 -34.04
C ALA A 72 -13.57 -12.83 -33.71
N LYS A 73 -12.60 -12.78 -34.63
CA LYS A 73 -11.60 -11.73 -34.82
C LYS A 73 -12.20 -10.33 -34.68
N ARG A 74 -11.35 -9.39 -34.20
CA ARG A 74 -11.02 -8.06 -34.80
C ARG A 74 -10.19 -7.27 -33.79
N SER A 75 -8.87 -7.29 -33.90
CA SER A 75 -8.00 -6.41 -34.71
C SER A 75 -7.59 -5.16 -33.95
N CYS A 76 -6.28 -5.10 -33.73
CA CYS A 76 -5.47 -3.94 -33.35
C CYS A 76 -5.85 -2.65 -34.09
N VAL A 77 -5.79 -1.52 -33.38
CA VAL A 77 -5.35 -0.25 -33.95
C VAL A 77 -4.43 0.38 -32.91
N GLN A 78 -3.16 0.52 -33.29
CA GLN A 78 -2.19 1.35 -32.60
C GLN A 78 -2.53 2.82 -32.86
N ALA A 79 -2.41 3.65 -31.84
CA ALA A 79 -2.24 5.09 -32.01
C ALA A 79 -1.22 5.59 -30.99
N ASP A 80 -0.41 6.51 -31.48
CA ASP A 80 0.91 6.95 -31.07
C ASP A 80 0.86 8.20 -30.17
N GLU A 81 1.90 8.31 -29.35
CA GLU A 81 2.48 9.44 -28.62
C GLU A 81 1.66 10.57 -27.94
N GLY A 82 1.92 10.71 -26.64
CA GLY A 82 2.45 11.96 -26.05
C GLY A 82 1.50 13.13 -25.83
N ALA A 83 0.92 13.25 -24.62
CA ALA A 83 0.79 14.51 -23.87
C ALA A 83 0.06 14.31 -22.53
N ALA A 84 0.59 14.93 -21.48
CA ALA A 84 -0.08 15.36 -20.25
C ALA A 84 -0.82 14.31 -19.39
N SER A 85 -0.07 13.72 -18.47
CA SER A 85 -0.61 13.05 -17.28
C SER A 85 -1.22 14.08 -16.31
N GLU A 86 -2.49 14.45 -16.49
CA GLU A 86 -3.27 15.12 -15.43
C GLU A 86 -4.80 15.01 -15.55
N GLU A 87 -5.35 14.47 -16.63
CA GLU A 87 -6.81 14.33 -16.80
C GLU A 87 -7.26 12.86 -16.87
N GLN A 88 -7.12 12.15 -15.76
CA GLN A 88 -7.99 11.00 -15.48
C GLN A 88 -8.40 11.03 -14.00
N ALA A 89 -9.04 12.13 -13.59
CA ALA A 89 -10.08 12.02 -12.58
C ALA A 89 -11.21 11.20 -13.20
N SER A 90 -11.04 9.87 -13.17
CA SER A 90 -12.08 8.93 -13.58
C SER A 90 -13.39 9.38 -12.95
N ASP A 91 -14.45 9.41 -13.74
CA ASP A 91 -15.81 9.83 -13.41
C ASP A 91 -16.48 8.89 -12.39
N VAL A 92 -15.77 8.59 -11.30
CA VAL A 92 -16.27 7.86 -10.15
C VAL A 92 -17.06 8.88 -9.35
N PRO A 93 -18.35 8.62 -9.07
CA PRO A 93 -19.15 9.55 -8.31
C PRO A 93 -18.45 9.83 -6.98
N ARG A 94 -18.40 11.10 -6.56
CA ARG A 94 -17.76 11.54 -5.31
C ARG A 94 -18.29 10.84 -4.05
N THR A 95 -19.40 10.12 -4.18
CA THR A 95 -19.99 9.25 -3.16
C THR A 95 -19.25 7.91 -2.99
N MET A 96 -18.39 7.53 -3.94
CA MET A 96 -17.58 6.31 -3.84
C MET A 96 -16.27 6.54 -3.10
N LEU A 97 -16.07 5.71 -2.07
CA LEU A 97 -14.85 5.69 -1.29
C LEU A 97 -13.70 5.12 -2.14
N THR A 98 -12.70 5.95 -2.42
CA THR A 98 -11.45 5.57 -3.10
C THR A 98 -10.29 5.89 -2.16
N TYR A 99 -9.13 5.23 -2.32
CA TYR A 99 -7.96 5.51 -1.47
C TYR A 99 -7.62 7.00 -1.39
N THR A 100 -7.73 7.71 -2.52
CA THR A 100 -7.51 9.15 -2.63
C THR A 100 -8.62 10.01 -2.02
N SER A 101 -9.83 9.48 -1.77
CA SER A 101 -10.91 10.23 -1.12
C SER A 101 -10.80 10.20 0.41
N VAL A 102 -10.13 9.19 0.96
CA VAL A 102 -9.93 9.03 2.41
C VAL A 102 -8.66 9.75 2.86
N ASP A 103 -7.63 9.78 2.02
CA ASP A 103 -6.36 10.41 2.34
C ASP A 103 -6.42 11.94 2.18
N ALA A 104 -5.53 12.64 2.89
CA ALA A 104 -5.41 14.08 2.78
C ALA A 104 -4.97 14.48 1.36
N PRO A 105 -5.41 15.64 0.83
CA PRO A 105 -4.92 16.12 -0.44
C PRO A 105 -3.41 16.39 -0.37
N PRO A 106 -2.69 16.32 -1.50
CA PRO A 106 -1.26 16.63 -1.52
C PRO A 106 -1.02 18.08 -1.10
N SER A 107 0.14 18.33 -0.49
CA SER A 107 0.54 19.67 -0.07
C SER A 107 0.82 20.57 -1.28
N LEU A 108 0.22 21.76 -1.32
CA LEU A 108 0.52 22.79 -2.34
C LEU A 108 1.69 23.72 -1.94
N LEU A 109 2.08 23.71 -0.67
CA LEU A 109 3.14 24.57 -0.16
C LEU A 109 4.51 24.00 -0.57
N PRO A 110 5.44 24.84 -1.07
CA PRO A 110 6.77 24.38 -1.42
C PRO A 110 7.50 23.88 -0.15
N ALA A 111 8.00 22.65 -0.21
CA ALA A 111 8.73 22.06 0.90
C ALA A 111 10.05 22.82 1.14
N LYS A 112 10.30 23.20 2.39
CA LYS A 112 11.62 23.72 2.80
C LYS A 112 12.64 22.59 2.70
N ARG A 113 13.82 22.92 2.18
CA ARG A 113 14.88 21.95 1.92
C ARG A 113 15.96 22.07 2.97
N TYR A 114 16.27 20.96 3.62
CA TYR A 114 17.25 20.86 4.68
C TYR A 114 18.37 19.90 4.26
N CYS A 115 19.52 20.06 4.89
CA CYS A 115 20.67 19.18 4.79
C CYS A 115 20.34 17.85 5.47
N ASP A 116 20.56 16.74 4.77
CA ASP A 116 20.19 15.41 5.27
C ASP A 116 21.08 14.95 6.45
N VAL A 117 22.29 15.51 6.57
CA VAL A 117 23.25 15.18 7.63
C VAL A 117 23.08 16.05 8.87
N THR A 118 22.87 17.36 8.71
CA THR A 118 22.89 18.32 9.84
C THR A 118 21.54 18.94 10.16
N GLY A 119 20.54 18.84 9.28
CA GLY A 119 19.23 19.48 9.46
C GLY A 119 19.21 21.00 9.26
N LEU A 120 20.35 21.64 8.94
CA LEU A 120 20.41 23.04 8.56
C LEU A 120 19.83 23.26 7.15
N VAL A 121 19.60 24.50 6.72
CA VAL A 121 19.02 24.78 5.39
C VAL A 121 19.97 24.29 4.28
N GLY A 122 19.50 23.39 3.41
CA GLY A 122 20.32 22.73 2.38
C GLY A 122 20.06 23.27 0.98
N ASN A 123 20.80 24.32 0.59
CA ASN A 123 20.61 25.01 -0.69
C ASN A 123 21.12 24.20 -1.90
N TYR A 124 22.13 23.36 -1.67
CA TYR A 124 22.80 22.60 -2.74
C TYR A 124 22.52 21.11 -2.62
N THR A 125 22.70 20.38 -3.72
CA THR A 125 22.44 18.94 -3.82
C THR A 125 23.60 18.28 -4.56
N ASP A 126 24.11 17.19 -4.01
CA ASP A 126 25.18 16.41 -4.64
C ASP A 126 24.64 15.66 -5.88
N PRO A 127 25.26 15.76 -7.06
CA PRO A 127 24.83 15.03 -8.25
C PRO A 127 24.94 13.50 -8.12
N LYS A 128 25.80 12.98 -7.24
CA LYS A 128 26.01 11.52 -7.08
C LYS A 128 24.97 10.91 -6.14
N SER A 129 24.93 11.37 -4.89
CA SER A 129 24.04 10.82 -3.85
C SER A 129 22.63 11.43 -3.84
N ARG A 130 22.42 12.56 -4.52
CA ARG A 130 21.20 13.39 -4.42
C ARG A 130 20.91 13.91 -3.00
N MET A 131 21.86 13.79 -2.07
CA MET A 131 21.74 14.36 -0.74
C MET A 131 22.01 15.86 -0.74
N ARG A 132 21.37 16.57 0.19
CA ARG A 132 21.49 18.02 0.36
C ARG A 132 22.55 18.37 1.38
N TYR A 133 23.36 19.38 1.05
CA TYR A 133 24.39 19.89 1.94
C TYR A 133 24.29 21.41 2.13
N HIS A 134 24.77 21.88 3.28
CA HIS A 134 24.81 23.31 3.63
C HIS A 134 26.18 23.94 3.35
N SER A 135 27.27 23.25 3.73
CA SER A 135 28.65 23.73 3.63
C SER A 135 29.54 22.75 2.86
N VAL A 136 30.71 23.22 2.43
CA VAL A 136 31.72 22.42 1.71
C VAL A 136 32.22 21.25 2.57
N GLU A 137 32.38 21.46 3.87
CA GLU A 137 32.82 20.42 4.82
C GLU A 137 31.88 19.21 4.82
N ILE A 138 30.57 19.46 4.76
CA ILE A 138 29.57 18.38 4.72
C ILE A 138 29.65 17.66 3.38
N TYR A 139 29.87 18.38 2.29
CA TYR A 139 30.04 17.77 0.97
C TYR A 139 31.27 16.85 0.92
N ASP A 140 32.39 17.24 1.53
CA ASP A 140 33.59 16.41 1.61
C ASP A 140 33.34 15.11 2.39
N ILE A 141 32.57 15.20 3.48
CA ILE A 141 32.12 14.04 4.25
C ILE A 141 31.23 13.12 3.38
N MET A 142 30.23 13.68 2.69
CA MET A 142 29.32 12.92 1.82
C MET A 142 30.07 12.20 0.70
N LYS A 143 31.08 12.85 0.10
CA LYS A 143 31.90 12.26 -0.97
C LYS A 143 32.69 11.04 -0.49
N GLY A 144 33.04 10.99 0.80
CA GLY A 144 33.74 9.88 1.44
C GLY A 144 32.84 8.73 1.90
N PHE A 145 31.52 8.79 1.68
CA PHE A 145 30.61 7.72 2.11
C PHE A 145 30.88 6.41 1.39
N VAL A 146 30.74 5.32 2.15
CA VAL A 146 30.77 3.95 1.63
C VAL A 146 29.54 3.76 0.74
N PRO A 147 29.68 3.12 -0.43
CA PRO A 147 28.54 2.85 -1.31
C PRO A 147 27.42 2.14 -0.55
N GLY A 148 26.22 2.71 -0.55
CA GLY A 148 25.04 2.15 0.11
C GLY A 148 24.54 2.97 1.30
N VAL A 149 25.40 3.80 1.91
CA VAL A 149 25.02 4.73 2.99
C VAL A 149 24.21 5.91 2.44
N ASP A 150 24.37 6.19 1.15
CA ASP A 150 23.78 7.30 0.40
C ASP A 150 22.39 6.99 -0.21
N ASN A 151 21.81 5.81 0.08
CA ASN A 151 20.47 5.44 -0.37
C ASN A 151 19.41 5.93 0.63
N ALA A 152 19.01 7.20 0.50
CA ALA A 152 17.81 7.74 1.15
C ALA A 152 16.65 7.84 0.15
#